data_AF-A0A7J0CHI8-F1
#
_entry.id   AF-A0A7J0CHI8-F1
#
_cell.length_a   1.000
_cell.length_b   1.000
_cell.length_c   1.000
_cell.angle_alpha   90.00
_cell.angle_beta   90.00
_cell.angle_gamma   90.00
#
_symmetry.space_group_name_H-M   'P 1'
#
loop_
_entity.id
_entity.type
_entity.pdbx_description
1 polymer ?
#
loop_
_entity_poly.entity_id
_entity_poly.type
_entity_poly.pdbx_seq_one_letter_code
_entity_poly.pdbx_strand_id
1 'polypeptide(L)'
;MQTCVVHLLRNSFRYVAHQDWDKIAKVLKPVYTAASEDAALERFAEFADAWGKKYPAIVRLWENAREEFTPFLRFDTEIRRIVCTTNAIESVNARIRRAVKARGHFPNEQAALKCIYMAIMSLDPTGKGQARWTMRWKTALNAFDITFDGRLSAARQ
;
A
#
# COMPACT_ATOMS: atom_id res chain seq x y z
N MET A 1 15.92 0.50 1.09
CA MET A 1 14.68 0.89 0.39
C MET A 1 13.56 0.13 1.09
N GLN A 2 12.55 0.79 1.65
CA GLN A 2 11.51 0.09 2.43
C GLN A 2 10.51 -0.58 1.45
N THR A 3 10.59 -1.90 1.31
CA THR A 3 9.74 -2.76 0.49
C THR A 3 8.36 -2.88 1.13
N CYS A 4 7.52 -1.85 0.97
CA CYS A 4 6.12 -2.00 1.40
C CYS A 4 5.45 -3.15 0.63
N VAL A 5 4.46 -3.80 1.26
CA VAL A 5 3.71 -4.93 0.68
C VAL A 5 3.20 -4.64 -0.74
N VAL A 6 2.85 -3.38 -1.04
CA VAL A 6 2.38 -3.00 -2.36
C VAL A 6 3.48 -2.98 -3.41
N HIS A 7 4.70 -2.59 -3.05
CA HIS A 7 5.83 -2.72 -3.95
C HIS A 7 6.18 -4.18 -4.19
N LEU A 8 6.09 -5.04 -3.16
CA LEU A 8 6.26 -6.49 -3.30
C LEU A 8 5.22 -7.09 -4.27
N LEU A 9 3.95 -6.73 -4.12
CA LEU A 9 2.86 -7.11 -5.03
C LEU A 9 3.13 -6.63 -6.47
N ARG A 10 3.42 -5.35 -6.67
CA ARG A 10 3.72 -4.79 -8.01
C ARG A 10 4.93 -5.47 -8.65
N ASN A 11 5.98 -5.73 -7.88
CA ASN A 11 7.16 -6.44 -8.37
C ASN A 11 6.83 -7.88 -8.76
N SER A 12 5.90 -8.53 -8.07
CA SER A 12 5.40 -9.86 -8.45
C SER A 12 4.77 -9.83 -9.84
N PHE A 13 3.89 -8.86 -10.11
CA PHE A 13 3.20 -8.74 -11.41
C PHE A 13 4.12 -8.40 -12.59
N ARG A 14 5.37 -7.95 -12.36
CA ARG A 14 6.36 -7.77 -13.44
C ARG A 14 6.75 -9.09 -14.10
N TYR A 15 6.63 -10.21 -13.38
CA TYR A 15 6.98 -11.54 -13.86
C TYR A 15 5.77 -12.36 -14.35
N VAL A 16 4.55 -11.81 -14.22
CA VAL A 16 3.31 -12.52 -14.56
C VAL A 16 2.84 -12.15 -15.95
N ALA A 17 2.49 -13.15 -16.76
CA ALA A 17 1.81 -12.94 -18.04
C ALA A 17 0.40 -12.36 -17.82
N HIS A 18 0.00 -11.37 -18.63
CA HIS A 18 -1.23 -10.59 -18.40
C HIS A 18 -2.49 -11.45 -18.17
N GLN A 19 -2.63 -12.56 -18.92
CA GLN A 19 -3.74 -13.51 -18.82
C GLN A 19 -3.91 -14.18 -17.43
N ASP A 20 -2.86 -14.20 -16.61
CA ASP A 20 -2.86 -14.84 -15.29
C ASP A 20 -2.88 -13.83 -14.13
N TRP A 21 -2.93 -12.52 -14.42
CA TRP A 21 -2.92 -11.46 -13.42
C TRP A 21 -4.04 -11.62 -12.40
N ASP A 22 -5.29 -11.78 -12.85
CA ASP A 22 -6.44 -11.89 -11.94
C ASP A 22 -6.39 -13.14 -11.06
N LYS A 23 -5.84 -14.24 -11.59
CA LYS A 23 -5.69 -15.50 -10.84
C LYS A 23 -4.64 -15.34 -9.77
N ILE A 24 -3.47 -14.82 -10.11
CA ILE A 24 -2.39 -14.60 -9.15
C ILE A 24 -2.76 -13.56 -8.11
N ALA A 25 -3.46 -12.48 -8.49
CA ALA A 25 -3.97 -11.50 -7.53
C ALA A 25 -4.89 -12.14 -6.48
N LYS A 26 -5.77 -13.06 -6.90
CA LYS A 26 -6.65 -13.78 -5.98
C LYS A 26 -5.90 -14.70 -5.02
N VAL A 27 -4.86 -15.38 -5.50
CA VAL A 27 -4.08 -16.33 -4.68
C VAL A 27 -3.08 -15.61 -3.75
N LEU A 28 -2.47 -14.50 -4.19
CA LEU A 28 -1.56 -13.71 -3.35
C LEU A 28 -2.30 -12.87 -2.30
N LYS A 29 -3.58 -12.54 -2.52
CA LYS A 29 -4.36 -11.73 -1.57
C LYS A 29 -4.41 -12.33 -0.15
N PRO A 30 -4.78 -13.61 0.02
CA PRO A 30 -4.72 -14.28 1.31
C PRO A 30 -3.36 -14.20 2.03
N VAL A 31 -2.24 -14.17 1.30
CA VAL A 31 -0.89 -14.14 1.90
C VAL A 31 -0.69 -12.90 2.77
N TYR A 32 -1.04 -11.71 2.26
CA TYR A 32 -0.87 -10.46 3.01
C TYR A 32 -2.07 -10.05 3.86
N THR A 33 -3.20 -10.76 3.74
CA THR A 33 -4.37 -10.56 4.60
C THR A 33 -4.54 -11.63 5.68
N ALA A 34 -3.59 -12.57 5.79
CA ALA A 34 -3.65 -13.68 6.75
C ALA A 34 -3.65 -13.19 8.22
N ALA A 35 -4.31 -13.92 9.12
CA ALA A 35 -4.43 -13.52 10.52
C ALA A 35 -3.09 -13.59 11.29
N SER A 36 -2.19 -14.49 10.90
CA SER A 36 -0.89 -14.71 11.53
C SER A 36 0.22 -14.90 10.48
N GLU A 37 1.48 -14.87 10.94
CA GLU A 37 2.63 -15.21 10.12
C GLU A 37 2.55 -16.65 9.58
N ASP A 38 2.25 -17.63 10.44
CA ASP A 38 2.12 -19.03 10.03
C ASP A 38 1.05 -19.22 8.96
N ALA A 39 -0.11 -18.55 9.11
CA ALA A 39 -1.16 -18.59 8.11
C ALA A 39 -0.70 -17.93 6.79
N ALA A 40 0.08 -16.85 6.84
CA ALA A 40 0.63 -16.24 5.62
C ALA A 40 1.60 -17.18 4.90
N LEU A 41 2.44 -17.89 5.65
CA LEU A 41 3.40 -18.86 5.12
C LEU A 41 2.69 -20.05 4.49
N GLU A 42 1.63 -20.56 5.12
CA GLU A 42 0.80 -21.63 4.55
C GLU A 42 0.17 -21.20 3.22
N ARG A 43 -0.44 -20.00 3.17
CA ARG A 43 -0.99 -19.45 1.93
C ARG A 43 0.06 -19.22 0.85
N PHE A 44 1.27 -18.86 1.25
CA PHE A 44 2.37 -18.68 0.32
C PHE A 44 2.91 -20.02 -0.20
N ALA A 45 2.92 -21.07 0.62
CA ALA A 45 3.23 -22.42 0.18
C ALA A 45 2.20 -22.94 -0.83
N GLU A 46 0.90 -22.74 -0.58
CA GLU A 46 -0.17 -23.04 -1.56
C GLU A 46 0.06 -22.32 -2.90
N PHE A 47 0.51 -21.05 -2.85
CA PHE A 47 0.88 -20.30 -4.05
C PHE A 47 2.09 -20.91 -4.77
N ALA A 48 3.14 -21.26 -4.02
CA ALA A 48 4.36 -21.83 -4.57
C ALA A 48 4.10 -23.20 -5.23
N ASP A 49 3.25 -24.02 -4.65
CA ASP A 49 2.87 -25.31 -5.23
C ASP A 49 2.10 -25.15 -6.54
N ALA A 50 1.12 -24.23 -6.56
CA ALA A 50 0.26 -24.01 -7.72
C ALA A 50 0.98 -23.28 -8.87
N TRP A 51 1.82 -22.29 -8.55
CA TRP A 51 2.38 -21.35 -9.53
C TRP A 51 3.90 -21.32 -9.60
N GLY A 52 4.60 -21.92 -8.64
CA GLY A 52 6.06 -21.84 -8.54
C GLY A 52 6.80 -22.47 -9.70
N LYS A 53 6.23 -23.51 -10.34
CA LYS A 53 6.80 -24.08 -11.59
C LYS A 53 6.74 -23.09 -12.75
N LYS A 54 5.64 -22.35 -12.87
CA LYS A 54 5.41 -21.40 -13.97
C LYS A 54 6.08 -20.05 -13.74
N TYR A 55 6.09 -19.58 -12.49
CA TYR A 55 6.61 -18.29 -12.07
C TYR A 55 7.58 -18.40 -10.88
N PRO A 56 8.70 -19.13 -11.03
CA PRO A 56 9.66 -19.36 -9.93
C PRO A 56 10.30 -18.07 -9.41
N ALA A 57 10.41 -17.05 -10.26
CA ALA A 57 10.94 -15.73 -9.86
C ALA A 57 10.06 -15.04 -8.81
N ILE A 58 8.75 -15.30 -8.79
CA ILE A 58 7.85 -14.74 -7.77
C ILE A 58 8.08 -15.43 -6.43
N VAL A 59 8.25 -16.76 -6.44
CA VAL A 59 8.54 -17.51 -5.21
C VAL A 59 9.82 -16.96 -4.57
N ARG A 60 10.90 -16.88 -5.34
CA ARG A 60 12.17 -16.32 -4.88
C ARG A 60 12.07 -14.86 -4.40
N LEU A 61 11.26 -14.04 -5.08
CA LEU A 61 11.04 -12.65 -4.69
C LEU A 61 10.43 -12.54 -3.29
N TRP A 62 9.42 -13.36 -3.00
CA TRP A 62 8.72 -13.35 -1.70
C TRP A 62 9.56 -14.00 -0.60
N GLU A 63 10.32 -15.06 -0.90
CA GLU A 63 11.28 -15.66 0.05
C GLU A 63 12.34 -14.64 0.47
N ASN A 64 12.92 -13.91 -0.48
CA ASN A 64 13.91 -12.87 -0.19
C ASN A 64 13.32 -11.69 0.60
N ALA A 65 12.05 -11.37 0.38
CA ALA A 65 11.36 -10.30 1.08
C ALA A 65 10.74 -10.72 2.42
N ARG A 66 10.89 -11.99 2.82
CA ARG A 66 10.19 -12.56 3.99
C ARG A 66 10.46 -11.77 5.27
N GLU A 67 11.73 -11.49 5.58
CA GLU A 67 12.11 -10.77 6.80
C GLU A 67 11.56 -9.33 6.83
N GLU A 68 11.41 -8.71 5.66
CA GLU A 68 10.87 -7.35 5.52
C GLU A 68 9.34 -7.35 5.57
N PHE A 69 8.70 -8.44 5.14
CA PHE A 69 7.26 -8.61 5.10
C PHE A 69 6.67 -9.11 6.43
N THR A 70 7.36 -9.99 7.16
CA THR A 70 6.89 -10.55 8.45
C THR A 70 6.47 -9.47 9.46
N PRO A 71 7.23 -8.37 9.68
CA PRO A 71 6.81 -7.31 10.60
C PRO A 71 5.46 -6.68 10.24
N PHE A 72 5.11 -6.61 8.96
CA PHE A 72 3.81 -6.10 8.53
C PHE A 72 2.65 -6.97 9.05
N LEU A 73 2.82 -8.29 9.12
CA LEU A 73 1.79 -9.22 9.59
C LEU A 73 1.51 -9.12 11.09
N ARG A 74 2.42 -8.50 11.87
CA ARG A 74 2.23 -8.28 13.31
C ARG A 74 1.19 -7.21 13.63
N PHE A 75 0.86 -6.34 12.67
CA PHE A 75 -0.20 -5.37 12.85
C PHE A 75 -1.58 -6.01 12.73
N ASP A 76 -2.55 -5.49 13.48
CA ASP A 76 -3.95 -5.85 13.31
C ASP A 76 -4.41 -5.71 11.86
N THR A 77 -5.34 -6.57 11.45
CA THR A 77 -5.87 -6.59 10.08
C THR A 77 -6.43 -5.23 9.64
N GLU A 78 -7.03 -4.49 10.58
CA GLU A 78 -7.57 -3.15 10.35
C GLU A 78 -6.47 -2.12 10.07
N ILE A 79 -5.34 -2.19 10.77
CA ILE A 79 -4.15 -1.36 10.49
C ILE A 79 -3.56 -1.74 9.14
N ARG A 80 -3.37 -3.04 8.91
CA ARG A 80 -2.81 -3.57 7.66
C ARG A 80 -3.64 -3.16 6.46
N ARG A 81 -4.97 -3.16 6.57
CA ARG A 81 -5.87 -2.73 5.51
C ARG A 81 -5.64 -1.30 5.06
N ILE A 82 -5.25 -0.40 5.96
CA ILE A 82 -4.90 0.99 5.64
C ILE A 82 -3.51 1.06 5.00
N VAL A 83 -2.53 0.39 5.61
CA VAL A 83 -1.12 0.42 5.19
C VAL A 83 -0.90 -0.26 3.82
N CYS A 84 -1.65 -1.32 3.51
CA CYS A 84 -1.52 -2.06 2.27
C CYS A 84 -2.24 -1.41 1.08
N THR A 85 -2.91 -0.27 1.25
CA THR A 85 -3.44 0.50 0.13
C THR A 85 -2.43 1.52 -0.33
N THR A 86 -2.12 1.53 -1.63
CA THR A 86 -1.44 2.66 -2.28
C THR A 86 -2.40 3.65 -2.91
N ASN A 87 -3.72 3.40 -2.89
CA ASN A 87 -4.73 4.22 -3.57
C ASN A 87 -4.63 5.71 -3.20
N ALA A 88 -4.37 6.03 -1.94
CA ALA A 88 -4.22 7.42 -1.50
C ALA A 88 -2.99 8.08 -2.15
N ILE A 89 -1.82 7.44 -2.05
CA ILE A 89 -0.56 7.94 -2.60
C ILE A 89 -0.60 7.97 -4.14
N GLU A 90 -1.15 6.93 -4.76
CA GLU A 90 -1.35 6.85 -6.21
C GLU A 90 -2.27 7.94 -6.72
N SER A 91 -3.40 8.19 -6.05
CA SER A 91 -4.35 9.23 -6.42
C SER A 91 -3.71 10.62 -6.40
N VAL A 92 -2.90 10.90 -5.37
CA VAL A 92 -2.10 12.13 -5.27
C VAL A 92 -1.07 12.20 -6.40
N ASN A 93 -0.26 11.15 -6.57
CA ASN A 93 0.77 11.09 -7.61
C ASN A 93 0.20 11.20 -9.04
N ALA A 94 -0.95 10.59 -9.31
CA ALA A 94 -1.62 10.67 -10.60
C ALA A 94 -2.07 12.09 -10.93
N ARG A 95 -2.60 12.83 -9.93
CA ARG A 95 -2.98 14.24 -10.08
C ARG A 95 -1.77 15.14 -10.27
N ILE A 96 -0.71 14.95 -9.49
CA ILE A 96 0.55 15.69 -9.66
C ILE A 96 1.10 15.47 -11.08
N ARG A 97 1.20 14.20 -11.52
CA ARG A 97 1.67 13.88 -12.88
C ARG A 97 0.81 14.52 -13.97
N ARG A 98 -0.51 14.54 -13.80
CA ARG A 98 -1.42 15.20 -14.75
C ARG A 98 -1.17 16.71 -14.81
N ALA A 99 -1.05 17.38 -13.66
CA ALA A 99 -0.81 18.82 -13.59
C ALA A 99 0.54 19.21 -14.21
N VAL A 100 1.58 18.44 -13.91
CA VAL A 100 2.92 18.62 -14.48
C VAL A 100 2.92 18.39 -15.99
N LYS A 101 2.32 17.29 -16.46
CA LYS A 101 2.24 16.97 -17.90
C LYS A 101 1.50 18.04 -18.70
N ALA A 102 0.45 18.64 -18.13
CA ALA A 102 -0.29 19.72 -18.77
C ALA A 102 0.53 21.02 -18.93
N ARG A 103 1.52 21.26 -18.06
CA ARG A 103 2.40 22.44 -18.12
C ARG A 103 3.59 22.25 -19.06
N GLY A 104 4.11 21.03 -19.20
CA GLY A 104 5.24 20.71 -20.07
C GLY A 104 6.58 21.12 -19.46
N HIS A 105 6.94 22.40 -19.53
CA HIS A 105 8.19 22.95 -18.97
C HIS A 105 7.90 24.01 -17.91
N PHE A 106 8.86 24.23 -17.01
CA PHE A 106 8.77 25.27 -15.98
C PHE A 106 9.93 26.26 -16.13
N PRO A 107 9.68 27.57 -16.00
CA PRO A 107 10.71 28.60 -16.14
C PRO A 107 11.70 28.62 -14.96
N ASN A 108 11.32 28.11 -13.80
CA ASN A 108 12.17 27.95 -12.62
C ASN A 108 11.54 26.95 -11.63
N GLU A 109 12.28 26.61 -10.58
CA GLU A 109 11.84 25.69 -9.52
C GLU A 109 10.59 26.19 -8.78
N GLN A 110 10.49 27.49 -8.50
CA GLN A 110 9.33 28.07 -7.80
C GLN A 110 8.02 27.88 -8.59
N ALA A 111 8.06 28.00 -9.92
CA ALA A 111 6.91 27.74 -10.77
C ALA A 111 6.48 26.26 -10.73
N ALA A 112 7.44 25.33 -10.65
CA ALA A 112 7.16 23.90 -10.49
C ALA A 112 6.55 23.62 -9.11
N LEU A 113 7.12 24.15 -8.03
CA LEU A 113 6.60 24.03 -6.67
C LEU A 113 5.18 24.56 -6.55
N LYS A 114 4.90 25.76 -7.09
CA LYS A 114 3.56 26.34 -7.11
C LYS A 114 2.56 25.45 -7.87
N CYS A 115 2.98 24.81 -8.96
CA CYS A 115 2.12 23.88 -9.69
C CYS A 115 1.74 22.66 -8.84
N ILE A 116 2.71 22.06 -8.16
CA ILE A 116 2.49 20.90 -7.29
C ILE A 116 1.60 21.30 -6.11
N TYR A 117 1.89 22.44 -5.47
CA TYR A 117 1.09 22.98 -4.37
C TYR A 117 -0.38 23.13 -4.77
N MET A 118 -0.66 23.79 -5.91
CA MET A 118 -2.03 23.96 -6.39
C MET A 118 -2.72 22.62 -6.70
N ALA A 119 -1.98 21.64 -7.26
CA ALA A 119 -2.52 20.31 -7.51
C ALA A 119 -2.91 19.60 -6.22
N ILE A 120 -2.12 19.72 -5.15
CA ILE A 120 -2.44 19.16 -3.83
C ILE A 120 -3.62 19.90 -3.19
N MET A 121 -3.65 21.23 -3.22
CA MET A 121 -4.75 22.00 -2.63
C MET A 121 -6.10 21.76 -3.32
N SER A 122 -6.08 21.46 -4.62
CA SER A 122 -7.30 21.06 -5.34
C SER A 122 -7.89 19.71 -4.91
N LEU A 123 -7.17 18.92 -4.10
CA LEU A 123 -7.67 17.62 -3.58
C LEU A 123 -8.80 17.81 -2.57
N ASP A 124 -8.73 18.87 -1.78
CA ASP A 124 -9.73 19.21 -0.78
C ASP A 124 -9.95 20.74 -0.79
N PRO A 125 -10.60 21.27 -1.84
CA PRO A 125 -10.75 22.71 -2.03
C PRO A 125 -11.60 23.37 -0.93
N THR A 126 -12.33 22.57 -0.16
CA THR A 126 -13.21 23.03 0.93
C THR A 126 -12.65 22.78 2.32
N GLY A 127 -11.55 22.03 2.45
CA GLY A 127 -11.02 21.54 3.73
C GLY A 127 -11.94 20.54 4.46
N LYS A 128 -13.09 20.17 3.88
CA LYS A 128 -14.09 19.28 4.50
C LYS A 128 -13.88 17.82 4.12
N GLY A 129 -12.99 17.53 3.18
CA GLY A 129 -12.64 16.18 2.77
C GLY A 129 -12.16 15.35 3.96
N GLN A 130 -11.34 15.94 4.85
CA GLN A 130 -10.81 15.27 6.04
C GLN A 130 -11.87 14.56 6.89
N ALA A 131 -13.04 15.19 7.10
CA ALA A 131 -14.14 14.62 7.90
C ALA A 131 -14.73 13.33 7.27
N ARG A 132 -14.71 13.22 5.94
CA ARG A 132 -15.13 11.99 5.24
C ARG A 132 -14.12 10.86 5.40
N TRP A 133 -12.82 11.18 5.42
CA TRP A 133 -11.76 10.17 5.49
C TRP A 133 -11.60 9.61 6.90
N THR A 134 -11.72 10.45 7.94
CA THR A 134 -11.60 10.02 9.34
C THR A 134 -12.65 9.00 9.75
N MET A 135 -13.86 9.05 9.18
CA MET A 135 -14.90 8.04 9.41
C MET A 135 -14.48 6.63 9.00
N ARG A 136 -13.68 6.50 7.93
CA ARG A 136 -13.17 5.20 7.44
C ARG A 136 -12.00 4.67 8.26
N TRP A 137 -11.45 5.50 9.15
CA TRP A 137 -10.30 5.17 9.98
C TRP A 137 -10.69 4.76 11.40
N LYS A 138 -11.96 4.85 11.80
CA LYS A 138 -12.38 4.55 13.19
C LYS A 138 -11.92 3.18 13.68
N THR A 139 -12.13 2.12 12.88
CA THR A 139 -11.71 0.76 13.25
C THR A 139 -10.19 0.64 13.36
N ALA A 140 -9.46 1.24 12.41
CA ALA A 140 -8.00 1.27 12.44
C ALA A 140 -7.48 2.10 13.63
N LEU A 141 -8.11 3.22 13.97
CA LEU A 141 -7.75 4.06 15.12
C LEU A 141 -7.90 3.31 16.44
N ASN A 142 -8.95 2.50 16.60
CA ASN A 142 -9.11 1.65 17.77
C ASN A 142 -7.99 0.60 17.86
N ALA A 143 -7.68 -0.05 16.74
CA ALA A 143 -6.58 -1.01 16.68
C ALA A 143 -5.23 -0.34 17.01
N PHE A 144 -4.97 0.84 16.45
CA PHE A 144 -3.77 1.61 16.73
C PHE A 144 -3.63 1.98 18.21
N ASP A 145 -4.73 2.34 18.88
CA ASP A 145 -4.71 2.70 20.31
C ASP A 145 -4.36 1.48 21.18
N ILE A 146 -4.84 0.28 20.81
CA ILE A 146 -4.49 -0.98 21.49
C ILE A 146 -3.03 -1.38 21.19
N THR A 147 -2.61 -1.36 19.92
CA THR A 147 -1.26 -1.79 19.51
C THR A 147 -0.18 -0.85 20.05
N PHE A 148 -0.48 0.44 20.17
CA PHE A 148 0.46 1.49 20.59
C PHE A 148 -0.06 2.24 21.81
N ASP A 149 -0.40 1.50 22.86
CA ASP A 149 -0.94 2.04 24.10
C ASP A 149 -0.10 3.22 24.65
N GLY A 150 -0.80 4.24 25.13
CA GLY A 150 -0.23 5.47 25.66
C GLY A 150 0.41 6.42 24.63
N ARG A 151 0.56 6.04 23.34
CA ARG A 151 1.19 6.92 22.33
C ARG A 151 0.22 7.84 21.62
N LEU A 152 -1.03 7.40 21.41
CA LEU A 152 -2.04 8.16 20.67
C LEU A 152 -3.03 8.89 21.58
N SER A 153 -3.38 8.26 22.70
CA SER A 153 -4.22 8.83 23.76
C SER A 153 -3.58 10.03 24.46
N ALA A 154 -2.24 10.05 24.61
CA ALA A 154 -1.50 11.17 25.20
C ALA A 154 -1.59 12.49 24.39
N ALA A 155 -1.91 12.42 23.09
CA ALA A 155 -2.07 13.60 22.24
C ALA A 155 -3.52 14.14 22.17
N ARG A 156 -4.46 13.50 22.88
CA ARG A 156 -5.90 13.86 22.90
C ARG A 156 -6.38 14.41 24.25
N GLN A 157 -5.51 14.46 25.27
CA GLN A 157 -5.73 15.18 26.52
C GLN A 157 -5.20 16.60 26.40
#